data_AF-A0A351CL31-F1
#
_entry.id   AF-A0A351CL31-F1
#
_cell.length_a   1.000
_cell.length_b   1.000
_cell.length_c   1.000
_cell.angle_alpha   90.00
_cell.angle_beta   90.00
_cell.angle_gamma   90.00
#
_symmetry.space_group_name_H-M   'P 1'
#
loop_
_entity.id
_entity.type
_entity.pdbx_description
1 polymer ?
#
loop_
_entity_poly.entity_id
_entity_poly.type
_entity_poly.pdbx_seq_one_letter_code
_entity_poly.pdbx_strand_id
1 'polypeptide(L)' 'PRIITDETKAEMKKILTEIQNGSFTKEFIENVGDLPGRREIQRNHQIEKVGDSLRSMMPWIAKNKLVDQSKN' A
#
# COMPACT_ATOMS: atom_id res chain seq x y z
N PRO A 1 -6.17 7.26 23.99
CA PRO A 1 -5.77 7.68 22.61
C PRO A 1 -6.98 7.51 21.68
N ARG A 2 -7.28 8.47 20.80
CA ARG A 2 -8.60 8.57 20.12
C ARG A 2 -8.69 7.80 18.80
N ILE A 3 -7.57 7.56 18.11
CA ILE A 3 -7.54 6.94 16.77
C ILE A 3 -6.76 5.64 16.80
N ILE A 4 -5.55 5.64 17.37
CA ILE A 4 -4.77 4.42 17.59
C ILE A 4 -5.06 3.93 19.00
N THR A 5 -5.91 2.92 19.11
CA THR A 5 -6.43 2.40 20.38
C THR A 5 -5.69 1.15 20.85
N ASP A 6 -6.04 0.64 22.02
CA ASP A 6 -5.52 -0.64 22.50
C ASP A 6 -5.96 -1.81 21.61
N GLU A 7 -7.14 -1.73 20.98
CA GLU A 7 -7.55 -2.72 19.97
C GLU A 7 -6.62 -2.70 18.75
N THR A 8 -6.19 -1.51 18.30
CA THR A 8 -5.22 -1.39 17.19
C THR A 8 -3.91 -2.12 17.52
N LYS A 9 -3.44 -1.98 18.77
CA LYS A 9 -2.23 -2.66 19.24
C LYS A 9 -2.42 -4.18 19.37
N ALA A 10 -3.60 -4.63 19.78
CA ALA A 10 -3.94 -6.04 19.82
C ALA A 10 -3.92 -6.67 18.42
N GLU A 11 -4.50 -5.98 17.42
CA GLU A 11 -4.50 -6.45 16.03
C GLU A 11 -3.08 -6.53 15.46
N MET A 12 -2.22 -5.55 15.75
CA MET A 12 -0.80 -5.60 15.36
C MET A 12 -0.07 -6.83 15.91
N LYS A 13 -0.34 -7.23 17.17
CA LYS A 13 0.26 -8.44 17.76
C LYS A 13 -0.25 -9.71 17.08
N LYS A 14 -1.52 -9.74 16.70
CA LYS A 14 -2.11 -10.86 15.98
C LYS A 14 -1.48 -11.03 14.60
N ILE A 15 -1.37 -9.94 13.83
CA ILE A 15 -0.68 -9.92 12.53
C ILE A 15 0.77 -10.42 12.68
N LEU A 16 1.50 -9.95 13.70
CA LEU A 16 2.86 -10.43 13.98
C LEU A 16 2.90 -11.95 14.24
N THR A 17 1.93 -12.46 15.00
CA THR A 17 1.82 -13.90 15.28
C THR A 17 1.55 -14.69 14.01
N GLU A 18 0.66 -14.21 13.14
CA GLU A 18 0.34 -14.82 11.84
C GLU A 18 1.54 -14.83 10.87
N ILE A 19 2.38 -13.80 10.93
CA ILE A 19 3.65 -13.75 10.19
C ILE A 19 4.61 -14.80 10.76
N GLN A 20 4.80 -14.83 12.08
CA GLN A 20 5.75 -15.71 12.76
C GLN A 20 5.39 -17.20 12.64
N ASN A 21 4.10 -17.53 12.65
CA ASN A 21 3.62 -18.90 12.51
C ASN A 21 3.39 -19.34 11.05
N GLY A 22 3.62 -18.45 10.07
CA GLY A 22 3.54 -18.74 8.64
C GLY A 22 2.13 -18.75 8.05
N SER A 23 1.08 -18.51 8.84
CA SER A 23 -0.31 -18.40 8.37
C SER A 23 -0.45 -17.32 7.30
N PHE A 24 0.19 -16.16 7.51
CA PHE A 24 0.19 -15.05 6.55
C PHE A 24 0.75 -15.47 5.19
N THR A 25 1.88 -16.18 5.17
CA THR A 25 2.54 -16.61 3.93
C THR A 25 1.66 -17.58 3.14
N LYS A 26 0.99 -18.49 3.84
CA LYS A 26 0.06 -19.44 3.22
C LYS A 26 -1.10 -18.70 2.54
N GLU A 27 -1.77 -17.81 3.26
CA GLU A 27 -2.87 -16.99 2.72
C GLU A 27 -2.40 -16.09 1.56
N PHE A 28 -1.19 -15.53 1.67
CA PHE A 28 -0.63 -14.66 0.64
C PHE A 28 -0.40 -15.43 -0.67
N ILE A 29 0.18 -16.63 -0.63
CA ILE A 29 0.40 -17.44 -1.83
C ILE A 29 -0.94 -17.85 -2.47
N GLU A 30 -1.94 -18.18 -1.66
CA GLU A 30 -3.28 -18.53 -2.15
C GLU A 30 -3.95 -17.36 -2.89
N ASN A 31 -3.73 -16.12 -2.45
CA ASN A 31 -4.41 -14.93 -2.96
C ASN A 31 -3.53 -14.01 -3.84
N VAL A 32 -2.28 -14.38 -4.14
CA VAL A 32 -1.33 -13.52 -4.88
C VAL A 32 -1.83 -13.17 -6.29
N GLY A 33 -2.63 -14.05 -6.89
CA GLY A 33 -3.26 -13.86 -8.20
C GLY A 33 -4.23 -12.68 -8.26
N ASP A 34 -4.80 -12.27 -7.12
CA ASP A 34 -5.76 -11.16 -7.05
C ASP A 34 -5.09 -9.78 -6.96
N LEU A 35 -3.78 -9.73 -6.70
CA LEU A 35 -3.03 -8.49 -6.52
C LEU A 35 -3.16 -7.52 -7.72
N PRO A 36 -3.12 -7.95 -8.99
CA PRO A 36 -3.31 -7.04 -10.13
C PRO A 36 -4.66 -6.32 -10.08
N GLY A 37 -5.75 -7.02 -9.74
CA GLY A 37 -7.08 -6.43 -9.61
C GLY A 37 -7.17 -5.44 -8.45
N ARG A 38 -6.62 -5.81 -7.29
CA ARG A 38 -6.54 -4.90 -6.12
C ARG A 38 -5.73 -3.63 -6.43
N ARG A 39 -4.61 -3.77 -7.15
CA ARG A 39 -3.79 -2.62 -7.58
C ARG A 39 -4.53 -1.69 -8.53
N GLU A 40 -5.34 -2.23 -9.45
CA GLU A 40 -6.16 -1.42 -10.35
C GLU A 40 -7.21 -0.60 -9.58
N ILE A 41 -7.88 -1.22 -8.62
CA ILE A 41 -8.84 -0.50 -7.76
C ILE A 41 -8.14 0.62 -7.00
N GLN A 42 -6.96 0.35 -6.43
CA GLN A 42 -6.19 1.33 -5.67
C GLN A 42 -5.72 2.51 -6.53
N ARG A 43 -5.29 2.27 -7.78
CA ARG A 43 -4.91 3.33 -8.74
C ARG A 43 -6.06 4.31 -9.03
N ASN A 44 -7.29 3.84 -8.94
CA ASN A 44 -8.48 4.65 -9.21
C ASN A 44 -8.91 5.52 -8.02
N HIS A 45 -8.27 5.39 -6.85
CA HIS A 45 -8.58 6.20 -5.69
C HIS A 45 -8.34 7.70 -5.95
N GLN A 46 -9.23 8.56 -5.45
CA GLN A 46 -9.18 10.02 -5.72
C GLN A 46 -7.85 10.66 -5.30
N ILE A 47 -7.26 10.17 -4.21
CA ILE A 47 -5.96 10.65 -3.71
C ILE A 47 -4.85 10.52 -4.76
N GLU A 48 -4.89 9.49 -5.61
CA GLU A 48 -3.90 9.28 -6.66
C GLU A 48 -4.05 10.32 -7.76
N LYS A 49 -5.29 10.57 -8.21
CA LYS A 49 -5.60 11.56 -9.25
C LYS A 49 -5.22 12.98 -8.82
N VAL A 50 -5.62 13.38 -7.61
CA VAL A 50 -5.30 14.71 -7.08
C VAL A 50 -3.81 14.83 -6.79
N GLY A 51 -3.22 13.80 -6.18
CA GLY A 51 -1.79 13.76 -5.86
C GLY A 51 -0.92 13.88 -7.11
N ASP A 52 -1.29 13.24 -8.21
CA ASP A 52 -0.56 13.31 -9.48
C ASP A 52 -0.55 14.73 -10.07
N SER A 53 -1.71 15.38 -10.11
CA SER A 53 -1.82 16.78 -10.56
C SER A 53 -0.97 17.71 -9.70
N LEU A 54 -1.04 17.58 -8.37
CA LEU A 54 -0.26 18.39 -7.45
C LEU A 54 1.25 18.16 -7.62
N ARG A 55 1.69 16.90 -7.65
CA ARG A 55 3.11 16.55 -7.80
C ARG A 55 3.68 16.99 -9.15
N SER A 56 2.86 17.01 -10.21
CA SER A 56 3.26 17.51 -11.53
C SER A 56 3.60 19.01 -11.53
N MET A 57 2.99 19.79 -10.64
CA MET A 57 3.30 21.21 -10.45
C MET A 57 4.53 21.47 -9.57
N MET A 58 5.15 20.42 -9.02
CA MET A 58 6.29 20.53 -8.10
C MET A 58 7.60 20.18 -8.83
N PRO A 59 8.30 21.16 -9.44
CA PRO A 59 9.48 20.89 -10.28
C PRO A 59 10.62 20.19 -9.52
N TRP A 60 10.71 20.38 -8.20
CA TRP A 60 11.72 19.71 -7.37
C TRP A 60 11.45 18.21 -7.17
N ILE A 61 10.18 17.77 -7.27
CA ILE A 61 9.82 16.36 -7.22
C ILE A 61 10.16 15.69 -8.55
N ALA A 62 9.81 16.35 -9.68
CA ALA A 62 10.13 15.83 -11.01
C ALA A 62 11.64 15.66 -11.24
N LYS A 63 12.44 16.61 -10.74
CA LYS A 63 13.91 16.58 -10.86
C LYS A 63 14.57 15.39 -10.15
N ASN A 64 13.96 14.87 -9.09
CA ASN A 64 14.50 13.78 -8.27
C ASN A 64 13.76 12.45 -8.50
N LYS A 65 13.09 12.28 -9.65
CA LYS A 65 12.35 11.05 -9.94
C LYS A 65 13.32 9.88 -10.12
N LEU A 66 13.44 9.03 -9.09
CA LEU A 66 14.32 7.84 -9.08
C LEU A 66 13.77 6.66 -9.88
N VAL A 67 12.47 6.67 -10.21
CA VAL A 67 11.79 5.57 -10.90
C VAL A 67 11.08 6.08 -12.15
N ASP A 68 11.47 5.53 -13.29
CA ASP A 68 10.81 5.77 -14.57
C ASP A 68 9.50 4.94 -14.64
N GLN A 69 8.38 5.63 -14.67
CA GLN A 69 7.05 5.02 -14.70
C GLN A 69 6.62 4.58 -16.11
N SER A 70 7.38 4.92 -17.16
CA SER A 70 7.10 4.46 -18.54
C SER A 70 7.51 3.01 -18.79
N LYS A 71 8.20 2.38 -17.82
CA LYS A 71 8.78 1.03 -17.93
C LYS A 71 8.04 -0.04 -17.12
N ASN A 72 6.88 0.27 -16.52
CA ASN A 72 6.09 -0.67 -15.71
C ASN A 72 4.72 -0.94 -16.32
#